data_AF-A0A3B9IKW0-F1
#
_entry.id   AF-A0A3B9IKW0-F1
#
_cell.length_a   1.000
_cell.length_b   1.000
_cell.length_c   1.000
_cell.angle_alpha   90.00
_cell.angle_beta   90.00
_cell.angle_gamma   90.00
#
_symmetry.space_group_name_H-M   'P 1'
#
loop_
_entity.id
_entity.type
_entity.pdbx_description
1 polymer ?
#
loop_
_entity_poly.entity_id
_entity_poly.type
_entity_poly.pdbx_seq_one_letter_code
_entity_poly.pdbx_strand_id
1 'polypeptide(L)'
;AVIGTVIVSAPSADLTGDGLLGNVLALVGGAAMAAYLLCGRALRARLDLVPYVMLAYGVAAVILLSVTLAAGLPLLGHGTATYLALVGMALIPQLIGHSTYNWSLKALPATAVSISLMGEAVFASLWGWLLFHESLPPATLGGGVLVLAGIVLAQTSLDRTRRAQDGGA
;
A
#
# COMPACT_ATOMS: atom_id res chain seq x y z
N ALA A 1 -14.99 4.43 -0.74
CA ALA A 1 -13.62 3.95 -0.96
C ALA A 1 -13.61 2.60 -1.68
N VAL A 2 -14.03 1.51 -1.03
CA VAL A 2 -14.05 0.15 -1.64
C VAL A 2 -14.70 0.08 -3.03
N ILE A 3 -15.92 0.61 -3.19
CA ILE A 3 -16.60 0.65 -4.50
C ILE A 3 -15.77 1.41 -5.54
N GLY A 4 -15.16 2.53 -5.15
CA GLY A 4 -14.28 3.30 -6.04
C GLY A 4 -13.05 2.50 -6.47
N THR A 5 -12.42 1.77 -5.54
CA THR A 5 -11.26 0.90 -5.84
C THR A 5 -11.64 -0.24 -6.77
N VAL A 6 -12.84 -0.82 -6.62
CA VAL A 6 -13.37 -1.83 -7.56
C VAL A 6 -13.53 -1.23 -8.95
N ILE A 7 -14.10 -0.03 -9.08
CA ILE A 7 -14.27 0.64 -10.38
C ILE A 7 -12.92 0.93 -11.05
N VAL A 8 -11.93 1.39 -10.27
CA VAL A 8 -10.56 1.65 -10.78
C VAL A 8 -9.89 0.36 -11.26
N SER A 9 -10.14 -0.78 -10.60
CA SER A 9 -9.45 -2.05 -10.85
C SER A 9 -10.20 -3.00 -11.79
N ALA A 10 -11.48 -2.75 -12.06
CA ALA A 10 -12.30 -3.62 -12.90
C ALA A 10 -11.76 -3.81 -14.34
N PRO A 11 -11.20 -2.78 -15.01
CA PRO A 11 -10.66 -2.95 -16.36
C PRO A 11 -9.46 -3.90 -16.46
N SER A 12 -8.76 -4.12 -15.35
CA SER A 12 -7.58 -5.01 -15.27
C SER A 12 -7.90 -6.41 -14.72
N ALA A 13 -9.17 -6.70 -14.40
CA ALA A 13 -9.58 -8.00 -13.91
C ALA A 13 -9.71 -9.01 -15.07
N ASP A 14 -8.69 -9.87 -15.21
CA ASP A 14 -8.74 -11.03 -16.11
C ASP A 14 -9.15 -12.28 -15.32
N LEU A 15 -10.23 -12.94 -15.74
CA LEU A 15 -10.78 -14.13 -15.11
C LEU A 15 -10.36 -15.44 -15.82
N THR A 16 -9.48 -15.34 -16.81
CA THR A 16 -9.05 -16.47 -17.64
C THR A 16 -7.54 -16.73 -17.55
N GLY A 17 -7.13 -17.99 -17.70
CA GLY A 17 -5.73 -18.40 -17.75
C GLY A 17 -4.89 -17.90 -16.57
N ASP A 18 -3.79 -17.21 -16.88
CA ASP A 18 -2.84 -16.64 -15.90
C ASP A 18 -3.44 -15.51 -15.05
N GLY A 19 -4.51 -14.85 -15.52
CA GLY A 19 -5.23 -13.81 -14.78
C GLY A 19 -5.84 -14.31 -13.45
N LEU A 20 -6.25 -15.58 -13.42
CA LEU A 20 -6.83 -16.18 -12.21
C LEU A 20 -5.79 -16.35 -11.10
N LEU A 21 -4.57 -16.76 -11.45
CA LEU A 21 -3.46 -16.83 -10.48
C LEU A 21 -3.12 -15.43 -9.95
N GLY A 22 -3.09 -14.42 -10.82
CA GLY A 22 -2.90 -13.02 -10.44
C GLY A 22 -3.95 -12.54 -9.44
N ASN A 23 -5.23 -12.84 -9.67
CA ASN A 23 -6.33 -12.48 -8.76
C ASN A 23 -6.20 -13.17 -7.39
N VAL A 24 -5.84 -14.45 -7.36
CA VAL A 24 -5.59 -15.18 -6.11
C VAL A 24 -4.41 -14.56 -5.34
N LEU A 25 -3.31 -14.25 -6.04
CA LEU A 25 -2.15 -13.60 -5.43
C LEU A 25 -2.48 -12.20 -4.91
N ALA A 26 -3.33 -11.43 -5.61
CA ALA A 26 -3.79 -10.12 -5.14
C ALA A 26 -4.62 -10.23 -3.86
N LEU A 27 -5.51 -11.21 -3.75
CA LEU A 27 -6.29 -11.47 -2.53
C LEU A 27 -5.39 -11.89 -1.35
N VAL A 28 -4.45 -12.80 -1.59
CA VAL A 28 -3.46 -13.22 -0.58
C VAL A 28 -2.61 -12.02 -0.15
N GLY A 29 -2.15 -11.19 -1.09
CA GLY A 29 -1.42 -9.96 -0.80
C GLY A 29 -2.23 -8.98 0.05
N GLY A 30 -3.52 -8.78 -0.27
CA GLY A 30 -4.42 -7.95 0.52
C GLY A 30 -4.63 -8.48 1.95
N ALA A 31 -4.82 -9.79 2.10
CA ALA A 31 -4.94 -10.44 3.41
C ALA A 31 -3.64 -10.34 4.23
N ALA A 32 -2.49 -10.56 3.60
CA ALA A 32 -1.18 -10.43 4.22
C ALA A 32 -0.92 -8.98 4.65
N MET A 33 -1.30 -7.99 3.83
CA MET A 33 -1.20 -6.58 4.18
C MET A 33 -2.08 -6.27 5.38
N ALA A 34 -3.35 -6.70 5.40
CA ALA A 34 -4.23 -6.51 6.55
C ALA A 34 -3.64 -7.11 7.84
N ALA A 35 -3.12 -8.35 7.78
CA ALA A 35 -2.44 -8.98 8.90
C ALA A 35 -1.22 -8.17 9.36
N TYR A 36 -0.41 -7.69 8.41
CA TYR A 36 0.73 -6.81 8.68
C TYR A 36 0.31 -5.52 9.41
N LEU A 37 -0.84 -4.93 9.09
CA LEU A 37 -1.34 -3.72 9.77
C LEU A 37 -1.77 -3.98 11.20
N LEU A 38 -2.49 -5.08 11.42
CA LEU A 38 -2.97 -5.47 12.73
C LEU A 38 -1.78 -5.81 13.65
N CYS A 39 -0.85 -6.65 13.16
CA CYS A 39 0.38 -6.98 13.88
C CYS A 39 1.24 -5.74 14.11
N GLY A 40 1.40 -4.90 13.08
CA GLY A 40 2.17 -3.67 13.15
C GLY A 40 1.63 -2.71 14.19
N ARG A 41 0.30 -2.52 14.27
CA ARG A 41 -0.33 -1.70 15.31
C ARG A 41 -0.07 -2.24 16.71
N ALA A 42 -0.14 -3.55 16.91
CA ALA A 42 0.14 -4.18 18.20
C ALA A 42 1.61 -4.04 18.62
N LEU A 43 2.55 -4.24 17.69
CA LEU A 43 3.99 -4.13 17.95
C LEU A 43 4.45 -2.68 18.10
N ARG A 44 3.95 -1.75 17.29
CA ARG A 44 4.29 -0.31 17.34
C ARG A 44 3.83 0.38 18.62
N ALA A 45 2.92 -0.23 19.38
CA ALA A 45 2.57 0.23 20.72
C ALA A 45 3.71 0.01 21.74
N ARG A 46 4.64 -0.92 21.47
CA ARG A 46 5.70 -1.34 22.41
C ARG A 46 7.11 -1.13 21.88
N LEU A 47 7.30 -1.15 20.57
CA LEU A 47 8.58 -0.96 19.89
C LEU A 47 8.68 0.44 19.31
N ASP A 48 9.90 0.94 19.19
CA ASP A 48 10.19 2.15 18.40
C ASP A 48 10.22 1.85 16.91
N LEU A 49 10.17 2.91 16.09
CA LEU A 49 9.99 2.80 14.64
C LEU A 49 11.18 2.08 14.01
N VAL A 50 12.41 2.48 14.36
CA VAL A 50 13.63 1.97 13.72
C VAL A 50 13.79 0.45 13.93
N PRO A 51 13.71 -0.11 15.15
CA PRO A 51 13.79 -1.56 15.34
C PRO A 51 12.68 -2.33 14.62
N TYR A 52 11.47 -1.78 14.62
CA TYR A 52 10.33 -2.38 13.93
C TYR A 52 10.56 -2.45 12.41
N VAL A 53 10.99 -1.33 11.82
CA VAL A 53 11.24 -1.23 10.38
C VAL A 53 12.42 -2.09 9.95
N MET A 54 13.50 -2.13 10.73
CA MET A 54 14.65 -3.02 10.47
C MET A 54 14.24 -4.49 10.47
N LEU A 55 13.41 -4.92 11.43
CA LEU A 55 12.89 -6.29 11.46
C LEU A 55 12.01 -6.58 10.25
N ALA A 56 11.03 -5.72 9.96
CA ALA A 56 10.11 -5.92 8.85
C ALA A 56 10.84 -5.97 7.50
N TYR A 57 11.73 -5.01 7.24
CA TYR A 57 12.47 -4.94 5.98
C TYR A 57 13.55 -6.00 5.89
N GLY A 58 14.19 -6.37 6.99
CA GLY A 58 15.16 -7.48 7.03
C GLY A 58 14.51 -8.82 6.68
N VAL A 59 13.35 -9.13 7.27
CA VAL A 59 12.60 -10.35 6.94
C VAL A 59 12.17 -10.35 5.47
N ALA A 60 11.64 -9.23 4.97
CA ALA A 60 11.26 -9.10 3.56
C ALA A 60 12.46 -9.32 2.63
N ALA A 61 13.62 -8.73 2.94
CA ALA A 61 14.85 -8.90 2.17
C ALA A 61 15.31 -10.36 2.11
N VAL A 62 15.30 -11.08 3.24
CA VAL A 62 15.68 -12.51 3.29
C VAL A 62 14.73 -13.36 2.47
N ILE A 63 13.42 -13.15 2.59
CA ILE A 63 12.42 -13.91 1.83
C ILE A 63 12.59 -13.65 0.33
N LEU A 64 12.67 -12.39 -0.08
CA LEU A 64 12.82 -12.03 -1.49
C LEU A 64 14.12 -12.59 -2.07
N LEU A 65 15.25 -12.44 -1.37
CA LEU A 65 16.52 -13.00 -1.80
C LEU A 65 16.45 -14.52 -1.98
N SER A 66 15.84 -15.23 -1.04
CA SER A 66 15.67 -16.68 -1.10
C SER A 66 14.84 -17.10 -2.31
N VAL A 67 13.73 -16.39 -2.59
CA VAL A 67 12.87 -16.64 -3.75
C VAL A 67 13.62 -16.36 -5.05
N THR A 68 14.37 -15.26 -5.14
CA THR A 68 15.16 -14.90 -6.33
C THR A 68 16.22 -15.95 -6.63
N LEU A 69 16.93 -16.43 -5.61
CA LEU A 69 17.92 -17.49 -5.74
C LEU A 69 17.30 -18.83 -6.14
N ALA A 70 16.18 -19.22 -5.51
CA ALA A 70 15.45 -20.44 -5.84
C ALA A 70 14.90 -20.44 -7.28
N ALA A 71 14.52 -19.26 -7.79
CA ALA A 71 14.07 -19.07 -9.16
C ALA A 71 15.23 -19.01 -10.19
N GLY A 72 16.49 -19.02 -9.75
CA GLY A 72 17.65 -18.92 -10.64
C GLY A 72 17.77 -17.58 -11.36
N LEU A 73 17.18 -16.51 -10.81
CA LEU A 73 17.18 -15.19 -11.42
C LEU A 73 18.48 -14.43 -11.12
N PRO A 74 19.00 -13.62 -12.07
CA PRO A 74 20.24 -12.88 -11.87
C PRO A 74 20.06 -11.76 -10.83
N LEU A 75 20.91 -11.78 -9.79
CA LEU A 75 20.96 -10.72 -8.77
C LEU A 75 21.69 -9.47 -9.25
N LEU A 76 22.66 -9.64 -10.14
CA LEU A 76 23.54 -8.60 -10.65
C LEU A 76 23.54 -8.63 -12.19
N GLY A 77 24.19 -7.64 -12.79
CA GLY A 77 24.26 -7.50 -14.26
C GLY A 77 23.11 -6.71 -14.88
N HIS A 78 22.27 -6.08 -14.04
CA HIS A 78 21.24 -5.14 -14.51
C HIS A 78 21.87 -3.83 -15.02
N GLY A 79 21.15 -3.12 -15.88
CA GLY A 79 21.61 -1.81 -16.39
C GLY A 79 21.60 -0.72 -15.30
N THR A 80 22.37 0.35 -15.51
CA THR A 80 22.46 1.49 -14.57
C THR A 80 21.09 2.08 -14.25
N ALA A 81 20.20 2.21 -15.24
CA ALA A 81 18.85 2.71 -15.04
C ALA A 81 18.04 1.83 -14.06
N THR A 82 18.20 0.51 -14.13
CA THR A 82 17.52 -0.43 -13.20
C THR A 82 18.03 -0.24 -11.78
N TYR A 83 19.34 -0.12 -11.57
CA TYR A 83 19.87 0.14 -10.23
C TYR A 83 19.43 1.50 -9.68
N LEU A 84 19.38 2.54 -10.51
CA LEU A 84 18.87 3.85 -10.10
C LEU A 84 17.39 3.76 -9.70
N ALA A 85 16.57 3.02 -10.46
CA ALA A 85 15.17 2.78 -10.12
C ALA A 85 15.03 1.98 -8.80
N LEU A 86 15.83 0.94 -8.60
CA LEU A 86 15.85 0.15 -7.36
C LEU A 86 16.23 1.00 -6.14
N VAL A 87 17.26 1.84 -6.25
CA VAL A 87 17.66 2.77 -5.19
C VAL A 87 16.56 3.81 -4.95
N GLY A 88 15.96 4.35 -6.01
CA GLY A 88 14.83 5.27 -5.91
C GLY A 88 13.64 4.66 -5.17
N MET A 89 13.26 3.43 -5.51
CA MET A 89 12.21 2.67 -4.82
C MET A 89 12.56 2.38 -3.35
N ALA A 90 13.81 2.00 -3.08
CA ALA A 90 14.26 1.71 -1.72
C ALA A 90 14.22 2.96 -0.81
N LEU A 91 14.57 4.12 -1.34
CA LEU A 91 14.63 5.36 -0.55
C LEU A 91 13.27 6.05 -0.44
N ILE A 92 12.52 6.16 -1.54
CA ILE A 92 11.32 7.00 -1.59
C ILE A 92 10.08 6.24 -1.10
N PRO A 93 9.46 5.32 -1.88
CA PRO A 93 8.25 4.65 -1.42
C PRO A 93 8.54 3.71 -0.24
N GLN A 94 9.68 3.02 -0.21
CA GLN A 94 9.98 2.07 0.86
C GLN A 94 10.43 2.78 2.14
N LEU A 95 11.60 3.43 2.15
CA LEU A 95 12.13 4.00 3.38
C LEU A 95 11.31 5.21 3.88
N ILE A 96 10.92 6.15 3.01
CA ILE A 96 10.13 7.31 3.44
C ILE A 96 8.64 6.94 3.55
N GLY A 97 8.04 6.45 2.47
CA GLY A 97 6.59 6.20 2.40
C GLY A 97 6.15 5.14 3.42
N HIS A 98 6.70 3.94 3.33
CA HIS A 98 6.30 2.80 4.15
C HIS A 98 6.75 2.96 5.62
N SER A 99 7.82 3.70 5.92
CA SER A 99 8.13 4.03 7.32
C SER A 99 7.18 5.08 7.90
N THR A 100 6.75 6.07 7.12
CA THR A 100 5.73 7.05 7.56
C THR A 100 4.41 6.34 7.88
N TYR A 101 4.06 5.36 7.06
CA TYR A 101 2.93 4.47 7.30
C TYR A 101 3.06 3.70 8.63
N ASN A 102 4.20 3.06 8.85
CA ASN A 102 4.49 2.32 10.09
C ASN A 102 4.57 3.21 11.34
N TRP A 103 5.05 4.44 11.15
CA TRP A 103 5.08 5.44 12.20
C TRP A 103 3.65 5.82 12.63
N SER A 104 2.78 6.02 11.66
CA SER A 104 1.38 6.42 11.85
C SER A 104 0.58 5.40 12.67
N LEU A 105 0.89 4.10 12.56
CA LEU A 105 0.22 3.03 13.32
C LEU A 105 0.34 3.18 14.84
N LYS A 106 1.36 3.91 15.34
CA LYS A 106 1.50 4.22 16.78
C LYS A 106 0.45 5.22 17.26
N ALA A 107 0.06 6.17 16.40
CA ALA A 107 -0.83 7.27 16.76
C ALA A 107 -2.28 7.08 16.25
N LEU A 108 -2.46 6.37 15.14
CA LEU A 108 -3.73 6.25 14.43
C LEU A 108 -4.22 4.78 14.39
N PRO A 109 -5.54 4.54 14.47
CA PRO A 109 -6.10 3.20 14.33
C PRO A 109 -5.77 2.61 12.95
N ALA A 110 -5.57 1.29 12.90
CA ALA A 110 -5.22 0.58 11.67
C ALA A 110 -6.26 0.81 10.56
N THR A 111 -7.54 0.95 10.91
CA THR A 111 -8.62 1.28 9.99
C THR A 111 -8.43 2.65 9.33
N ALA A 112 -8.07 3.69 10.10
CA ALA A 112 -7.82 5.03 9.54
C ALA A 112 -6.66 4.99 8.54
N VAL A 113 -5.59 4.31 8.94
CA VAL A 113 -4.36 4.19 8.15
C VAL A 113 -4.62 3.37 6.87
N SER A 114 -5.34 2.26 6.97
CA SER A 114 -5.71 1.41 5.83
C SER A 114 -6.61 2.11 4.83
N ILE A 115 -7.57 2.92 5.29
CA ILE A 115 -8.45 3.68 4.38
C ILE A 115 -7.65 4.73 3.63
N SER A 116 -6.73 5.44 4.31
CA SER A 116 -5.85 6.42 3.66
C SER A 116 -4.96 5.76 2.60
N LEU A 117 -4.50 4.53 2.82
CA LEU A 117 -3.68 3.78 1.86
C LEU A 117 -4.41 3.52 0.54
N MET A 118 -5.75 3.42 0.55
CA MET A 118 -6.52 3.28 -0.70
C MET A 118 -6.32 4.44 -1.67
N GLY A 119 -5.89 5.61 -1.17
CA GLY A 119 -5.56 6.78 -1.99
C GLY A 119 -4.35 6.54 -2.90
N GLU A 120 -3.47 5.60 -2.56
CA GLU A 120 -2.29 5.26 -3.37
C GLU A 120 -2.67 4.89 -4.81
N ALA A 121 -3.74 4.11 -5.01
CA ALA A 121 -4.21 3.76 -6.35
C ALA A 121 -4.57 5.00 -7.19
N VAL A 122 -5.17 6.01 -6.57
CA VAL A 122 -5.54 7.27 -7.25
C VAL A 122 -4.29 8.07 -7.63
N PHE A 123 -3.35 8.20 -6.70
CA PHE A 123 -2.10 8.91 -6.97
C PHE A 123 -1.23 8.15 -7.97
N ALA A 124 -1.21 6.82 -7.94
CA ALA A 124 -0.50 5.98 -8.90
C ALA A 124 -1.06 6.19 -10.31
N SER A 125 -2.39 6.17 -10.50
CA SER A 125 -2.99 6.47 -11.80
C SER A 125 -2.67 7.89 -12.29
N LEU A 126 -2.64 8.87 -11.37
CA LEU A 126 -2.28 10.25 -11.72
C LEU A 126 -0.82 10.38 -12.14
N TRP A 127 0.10 9.71 -11.45
CA TRP A 127 1.52 9.66 -11.82
C TRP A 127 1.74 8.89 -13.13
N GLY A 128 1.01 7.80 -13.36
CA GLY A 128 0.98 7.05 -14.62
C GLY A 128 0.64 7.96 -15.80
N TRP A 129 -0.46 8.71 -15.67
CA TRP A 129 -0.88 9.70 -16.66
C TRP A 129 0.16 10.82 -16.85
N LEU A 130 0.72 11.36 -15.76
CA LEU A 130 1.61 12.52 -15.81
C LEU A 130 3.01 12.18 -16.34
N LEU A 131 3.61 11.08 -15.91
CA LEU A 131 5.00 10.73 -16.20
C LEU A 131 5.15 9.74 -17.36
N PHE A 132 4.18 8.85 -17.53
CA PHE A 132 4.23 7.77 -18.52
C PHE A 132 3.24 7.99 -19.66
N HIS A 133 2.48 9.08 -19.64
CA HIS A 133 1.46 9.43 -20.64
C HIS A 133 0.42 8.32 -20.84
N GLU A 134 0.13 7.56 -19.79
CA GLU A 134 -0.92 6.55 -19.79
C GLU A 134 -2.30 7.19 -19.96
N SER A 135 -3.24 6.46 -20.55
CA SER A 135 -4.62 6.92 -20.65
C SER A 135 -5.29 6.91 -19.27
N LEU A 136 -6.04 7.97 -18.98
CA LEU A 136 -6.77 8.10 -17.71
C LEU A 136 -8.28 8.03 -18.00
N PRO A 137 -8.85 6.82 -18.12
CA PRO A 137 -10.22 6.67 -18.56
C PRO A 137 -11.23 7.29 -17.58
N PRO A 138 -12.41 7.72 -18.04
CA PRO A 138 -13.42 8.35 -17.20
C PRO A 138 -13.83 7.49 -15.99
N ALA A 139 -13.81 6.15 -16.14
CA ALA A 139 -14.08 5.22 -15.06
C ALA A 139 -13.03 5.32 -13.94
N THR A 140 -11.74 5.43 -14.27
CA THR A 140 -10.66 5.63 -13.30
C THR A 140 -10.79 6.96 -12.57
N LEU A 141 -11.17 8.03 -13.29
CA LEU A 141 -11.45 9.33 -12.68
C LEU A 141 -12.63 9.28 -11.70
N GLY A 142 -13.76 8.71 -12.13
CA GLY A 142 -14.96 8.57 -11.29
C GLY A 142 -14.70 7.66 -10.07
N GLY A 143 -14.00 6.55 -10.27
CA GLY A 143 -13.56 5.66 -9.19
C GLY A 143 -12.60 6.35 -8.23
N GLY A 144 -11.65 7.14 -8.74
CA GLY A 144 -10.72 7.95 -7.94
C GLY A 144 -11.44 8.97 -7.06
N VAL A 145 -12.44 9.68 -7.60
CA VAL A 145 -13.30 10.59 -6.82
C VAL A 145 -14.02 9.84 -5.70
N LEU A 146 -14.58 8.65 -5.97
CA LEU A 146 -15.23 7.81 -4.95
C LEU A 146 -14.25 7.29 -3.88
N VAL A 147 -13.00 7.03 -4.24
CA VAL A 147 -11.94 6.69 -3.30
C VAL A 147 -11.67 7.87 -2.38
N LEU A 148 -11.34 9.04 -2.94
CA LEU A 148 -11.03 10.25 -2.17
C LEU A 148 -12.19 10.68 -1.27
N ALA A 149 -13.42 10.71 -1.79
CA ALA A 149 -14.61 11.03 -1.01
C ALA A 149 -14.79 10.03 0.15
N GLY A 150 -14.58 8.73 -0.11
CA GLY A 150 -14.62 7.71 0.92
C GLY A 150 -13.57 7.90 2.02
N ILE A 151 -12.36 8.31 1.66
CA ILE A 151 -11.30 8.62 2.61
C ILE A 151 -11.72 9.80 3.50
N VAL A 152 -12.14 10.91 2.90
CA VAL A 152 -12.57 12.11 3.64
C VAL A 152 -13.73 11.80 4.59
N LEU A 153 -14.76 11.09 4.12
CA LEU A 153 -15.89 10.70 4.96
C LEU A 153 -15.49 9.79 6.11
N ALA A 154 -14.60 8.83 5.87
CA ALA A 154 -14.12 7.94 6.92
C ALA A 154 -13.32 8.70 7.98
N GLN A 155 -12.36 9.54 7.58
CA GLN A 155 -11.54 10.30 8.52
C GLN A 155 -12.38 11.27 9.36
N THR A 156 -13.30 12.01 8.71
CA THR A 156 -14.21 12.91 9.44
C THR A 156 -15.16 12.19 10.39
N SER A 157 -15.59 10.97 10.06
CA SER A 157 -16.43 10.15 10.95
C SER A 157 -15.63 9.66 12.16
N LEU A 158 -14.41 9.17 11.94
CA LEU A 158 -13.52 8.70 13.01
C LEU A 158 -13.16 9.83 13.99
N ASP A 159 -12.88 11.03 13.48
CA ASP A 159 -12.60 12.20 14.31
C ASP A 159 -13.80 12.61 15.17
N ARG A 160 -15.02 12.57 14.62
CA ARG A 160 -16.25 12.87 15.37
C ARG A 160 -16.45 11.87 16.50
N THR A 161 -16.29 10.58 16.23
CA THR A 161 -16.43 9.53 17.25
C THR A 161 -15.40 9.70 18.38
N ARG A 162 -14.15 10.01 18.03
CA ARG A 162 -13.10 10.27 19.03
C ARG A 162 -13.43 11.49 19.91
N ARG A 163 -13.84 12.61 19.31
CA ARG A 163 -14.22 13.82 20.07
C ARG A 163 -15.42 13.59 20.98
N ALA A 164 -16.39 12.79 20.56
CA ALA A 164 -17.53 12.44 21.39
C ALA A 164 -17.13 11.59 22.61
N GLN A 165 -16.11 10.74 22.48
CA GLN A 165 -15.54 9.97 23.60
C GLN A 165 -14.73 10.85 24.54
N ASP A 166 -13.93 11.78 24.01
CA ASP A 166 -13.07 12.66 24.80
C ASP A 166 -13.86 13.78 25.53
N GLY A 167 -14.97 14.26 24.95
CA GLY A 167 -15.80 15.33 25.53
C GLY A 167 -16.93 14.85 26.47
N GLY A 168 -17.08 13.53 26.63
CA GLY A 168 -18.03 12.91 27.57
C GLY A 168 -17.40 12.48 28.91
N ALA A 169 -16.11 12.78 29.11
CA ALA A 169 -15.35 12.55 30.35
C ALA A 169 -15.14 13.87 31.10
#